data_AF-A0A1S3C8C6-F1
#
_entry.id   AF-A0A1S3C8C6-F1
#
_cell.length_a   1.000
_cell.length_b   1.000
_cell.length_c   1.000
_cell.angle_alpha   90.00
_cell.angle_beta   90.00
_cell.angle_gamma   90.00
#
_symmetry.space_group_name_H-M   'P 1'
#
loop_
_entity.id
_entity.type
_entity.pdbx_description
1 polymer ?
#
loop_
_entity_poly.entity_id
_entity_poly.type
_entity_poly.pdbx_seq_one_letter_code
_entity_poly.pdbx_strand_id
1 'polypeptide(L)'
;MKPHRLCMTHHLVLSYELHKKMEIYRPHKAYPVELAQFHSADYVEFLHRINPDTQHLFANELSKYNLGEDCPVFENLFEFCQIYAGGTIDAARRLNHQLCDIAINWAGGLHHAKKCEASGFCYINDLVLGILELLKYHSRVLYIDIDVHHGDGVEEAFYFTDRVMTVSFHKYGDLFFPGTGDVKEIGEREGKFYAINVPLKDGIDDGSFTRLFRTIISKVVEMYRPGVIVLQCGADSLAGDRLGCFNLSIDGHAECVRFVKKFNLPLLVTGGGGYTKENVARCWTVETGVLLDTELPNEIPDNEYIKYFSPDHLLRIPNGHMENLNTKSYLSTIKTQVLENLRFIQHAPGVQMQEVPPDFYIPDFDEDGQNPDERMNRHTQDKQIQRDDEYYEGDNDNDHDMDDA
;
A
#
# COMPACT_ATOMS: atom_id res chain seq x y z
N MET A 1 -14.95 2.03 -5.79
CA MET A 1 -13.66 1.34 -6.01
C MET A 1 -13.65 0.59 -7.35
N LYS A 2 -12.57 0.62 -8.14
CA LYS A 2 -12.43 -0.16 -9.41
C LYS A 2 -11.04 -0.81 -9.52
N PRO A 3 -10.88 -2.10 -9.18
CA PRO A 3 -9.57 -2.78 -9.21
C PRO A 3 -8.89 -2.76 -10.58
N HIS A 4 -9.63 -2.64 -11.69
CA HIS A 4 -9.08 -2.56 -13.05
C HIS A 4 -8.02 -1.47 -13.27
N ARG A 5 -8.01 -0.41 -12.43
CA ARG A 5 -6.92 0.59 -12.43
C ARG A 5 -5.53 -0.04 -12.26
N LEU A 6 -5.43 -1.16 -11.53
CA LEU A 6 -4.19 -1.92 -11.33
C LEU A 6 -3.69 -2.54 -12.63
N CYS A 7 -4.58 -3.12 -13.44
CA CYS A 7 -4.24 -3.66 -14.75
C CYS A 7 -3.72 -2.56 -15.68
N MET A 8 -4.36 -1.39 -15.65
CA MET A 8 -3.94 -0.21 -16.42
C MET A 8 -2.54 0.26 -15.99
N THR A 9 -2.28 0.39 -14.68
CA THR A 9 -0.94 0.72 -14.16
C THR A 9 0.09 -0.31 -14.61
N HIS A 10 -0.20 -1.60 -14.48
CA HIS A 10 0.72 -2.67 -14.86
C HIS A 10 1.07 -2.61 -16.35
N HIS A 11 0.10 -2.37 -17.24
CA HIS A 11 0.36 -2.25 -18.67
C HIS A 11 1.18 -1.01 -19.04
N LEU A 12 0.99 0.11 -18.34
CA LEU A 12 1.85 1.29 -18.51
C LEU A 12 3.28 0.99 -18.04
N VAL A 13 3.45 0.34 -16.89
CA VAL A 13 4.76 -0.10 -16.39
C VAL A 13 5.44 -1.04 -17.39
N LEU A 14 4.69 -1.92 -18.05
CA LEU A 14 5.21 -2.77 -19.12
C LEU A 14 5.59 -1.96 -20.36
N SER A 15 4.73 -1.06 -20.84
CA SER A 15 4.92 -0.31 -22.08
C SER A 15 6.02 0.74 -21.98
N TYR A 16 6.27 1.30 -20.80
CA TYR A 16 7.44 2.14 -20.50
C TYR A 16 8.71 1.34 -20.19
N GLU A 17 8.66 0.01 -20.28
CA GLU A 17 9.76 -0.90 -20.02
C GLU A 17 10.35 -0.83 -18.59
N LEU A 18 9.60 -0.28 -17.63
CA LEU A 18 10.03 -0.16 -16.24
C LEU A 18 10.25 -1.52 -15.58
N HIS A 19 9.49 -2.53 -16.00
CA HIS A 19 9.66 -3.93 -15.59
C HIS A 19 11.06 -4.50 -15.83
N LYS A 20 11.83 -3.96 -16.79
CA LYS A 20 13.20 -4.41 -17.05
C LYS A 20 14.20 -3.95 -15.99
N LYS A 21 13.80 -3.00 -15.14
CA LYS A 21 14.65 -2.38 -14.10
C LYS A 21 14.25 -2.78 -12.68
N MET A 22 13.31 -3.71 -12.55
CA MET A 22 12.83 -4.19 -11.26
C MET A 22 12.54 -5.69 -11.32
N GLU A 23 12.53 -6.32 -10.16
CA GLU A 23 12.10 -7.70 -10.04
C GLU A 23 10.58 -7.75 -9.88
N ILE A 24 9.91 -8.56 -10.70
CA ILE A 24 8.45 -8.74 -10.64
C ILE A 24 8.14 -10.06 -9.98
N TYR A 25 7.27 -10.01 -8.98
CA TYR A 25 6.80 -11.17 -8.24
C TYR A 25 5.28 -11.28 -8.36
N ARG A 26 4.80 -12.51 -8.48
CA ARG A 26 3.41 -12.83 -8.20
C ARG A 26 3.28 -13.04 -6.69
N PRO A 27 2.40 -12.31 -5.99
CA PRO A 27 2.27 -12.46 -4.55
C PRO A 27 1.61 -13.79 -4.21
N HIS A 28 1.93 -14.35 -3.04
CA HIS A 28 1.12 -15.44 -2.51
C HIS A 28 -0.28 -14.93 -2.15
N LYS A 29 -1.25 -15.85 -2.10
CA LYS A 29 -2.57 -15.56 -1.54
C LYS A 29 -2.47 -15.70 -0.02
N ALA A 30 -2.59 -14.59 0.71
CA ALA A 30 -2.50 -14.60 2.17
C ALA A 30 -3.46 -15.63 2.77
N TYR A 31 -2.94 -16.48 3.65
CA TYR A 31 -3.72 -17.48 4.36
C TYR A 31 -4.58 -16.81 5.43
N PRO A 32 -5.76 -17.38 5.75
CA PRO A 32 -6.61 -16.87 6.84
C PRO A 32 -5.86 -16.68 8.17
N VAL A 33 -4.86 -17.54 8.44
CA VAL A 33 -4.04 -17.48 9.66
C VAL A 33 -3.13 -16.25 9.70
N GLU A 34 -2.70 -15.74 8.55
CA GLU A 34 -1.90 -14.52 8.43
C GLU A 34 -2.79 -13.29 8.59
N LEU A 35 -3.97 -13.30 7.96
CA LEU A 35 -4.97 -12.23 8.10
C LEU A 35 -5.42 -12.06 9.56
N ALA A 36 -5.59 -13.17 10.27
CA ALA A 36 -6.01 -13.21 11.67
C ALA A 36 -4.93 -12.75 12.68
N GLN A 37 -3.75 -12.34 12.21
CA GLN A 37 -2.68 -11.81 13.07
C GLN A 37 -3.01 -10.39 13.54
N PHE A 38 -3.79 -9.66 12.75
CA PHE A 38 -4.43 -8.42 13.17
C PHE A 38 -5.93 -8.60 13.35
N HIS A 39 -6.62 -9.11 12.32
CA HIS A 39 -8.08 -9.18 12.31
C HIS A 39 -8.62 -10.26 13.26
N SER A 40 -9.85 -10.10 13.72
CA SER A 40 -10.49 -11.16 14.50
C SER A 40 -10.74 -12.39 13.63
N ALA A 41 -10.47 -13.58 14.18
CA ALA A 41 -10.59 -14.83 13.43
C ALA A 41 -12.02 -15.07 12.90
N ASP A 42 -13.05 -14.67 13.66
CA ASP A 42 -14.46 -14.76 13.24
C ASP A 42 -14.78 -13.83 12.05
N TYR A 43 -14.17 -12.64 11.99
CA TYR A 43 -14.32 -11.74 10.85
C TYR A 43 -13.66 -12.31 9.58
N VAL A 44 -12.43 -12.84 9.70
CA VAL A 44 -11.74 -13.47 8.57
C VAL A 44 -12.49 -14.70 8.07
N GLU A 45 -12.99 -15.55 8.97
CA GLU A 45 -13.81 -16.71 8.60
C GLU A 45 -15.10 -16.28 7.89
N PHE A 46 -15.74 -15.20 8.36
CA PHE A 46 -16.93 -14.66 7.70
C PHE A 46 -16.63 -14.20 6.27
N LEU A 47 -15.57 -13.41 6.07
CA LEU A 47 -15.15 -12.98 4.73
C LEU A 47 -14.81 -14.16 3.82
N HIS A 48 -14.24 -15.24 4.37
CA HIS A 48 -13.92 -16.44 3.61
C HIS A 48 -15.17 -17.19 3.11
N ARG A 49 -16.25 -17.16 3.89
CA ARG A 49 -17.48 -17.91 3.61
C ARG A 49 -18.52 -17.12 2.81
N ILE A 50 -18.52 -15.79 2.94
CA ILE A 50 -19.54 -14.94 2.34
C ILE A 50 -19.38 -14.88 0.81
N ASN A 51 -20.50 -15.01 0.10
CA ASN A 51 -20.57 -14.82 -1.35
C ASN A 51 -21.92 -14.18 -1.72
N PRO A 52 -22.07 -13.65 -2.96
CA PRO A 52 -23.29 -12.96 -3.37
C PRO A 52 -24.57 -13.80 -3.27
N ASP A 53 -24.47 -15.12 -3.49
CA ASP A 53 -25.62 -16.03 -3.47
C ASP A 53 -26.11 -16.29 -2.05
N THR A 54 -25.21 -16.37 -1.08
CA THR A 54 -25.55 -16.71 0.31
C THR A 54 -25.71 -15.49 1.21
N GLN A 55 -25.39 -14.28 0.76
CA GLN A 55 -25.36 -13.07 1.62
C GLN A 55 -26.68 -12.81 2.36
N HIS A 56 -27.82 -13.12 1.72
CA HIS A 56 -29.16 -12.93 2.29
C HIS A 56 -29.41 -13.78 3.55
N LEU A 57 -28.60 -14.83 3.78
CA LEU A 57 -28.67 -15.69 4.97
C LEU A 57 -27.93 -15.11 6.19
N PHE A 58 -27.12 -14.06 6.00
CA PHE A 58 -26.19 -13.54 6.99
C PHE A 58 -26.46 -12.07 7.37
N ALA A 59 -27.73 -11.67 7.43
CA ALA A 59 -28.09 -10.25 7.64
C ALA A 59 -27.50 -9.64 8.93
N ASN A 60 -27.41 -10.43 10.02
CA ASN A 60 -26.85 -9.97 11.28
C ASN A 60 -25.33 -9.78 11.19
N GLU A 61 -24.63 -10.73 10.57
CA GLU A 61 -23.18 -10.69 10.38
C GLU A 61 -22.77 -9.60 9.41
N LEU A 62 -23.52 -9.38 8.31
CA LEU A 62 -23.31 -8.27 7.38
C LEU A 62 -23.35 -6.92 8.13
N SER A 63 -24.36 -6.73 8.99
CA SER A 63 -24.44 -5.52 9.81
C SER A 63 -23.33 -5.45 10.87
N LYS A 64 -22.97 -6.58 11.50
CA LYS A 64 -21.92 -6.64 12.53
C LYS A 64 -20.54 -6.27 11.97
N TYR A 65 -20.24 -6.75 10.77
CA TYR A 65 -18.93 -6.60 10.13
C TYR A 65 -18.88 -5.43 9.15
N ASN A 66 -19.95 -4.63 9.08
CA ASN A 66 -20.09 -3.45 8.23
C ASN A 66 -19.93 -3.74 6.72
N LEU A 67 -20.47 -4.88 6.25
CA LEU A 67 -20.60 -5.17 4.82
C LEU A 67 -21.98 -4.70 4.34
N GLY A 68 -21.99 -3.79 3.37
CA GLY A 68 -23.19 -3.07 2.96
C GLY A 68 -22.95 -2.19 1.73
N GLU A 69 -23.42 -0.95 1.76
CA GLU A 69 -23.36 -0.04 0.62
C GLU A 69 -21.91 0.32 0.25
N ASP A 70 -21.12 0.77 1.22
CA ASP A 70 -19.70 1.12 0.99
C ASP A 70 -18.83 -0.12 0.79
N CYS A 71 -19.10 -1.21 1.51
CA CYS A 71 -18.33 -2.45 1.44
C CYS A 71 -19.21 -3.62 0.96
N PRO A 72 -19.57 -3.69 -0.33
CA PRO A 72 -20.50 -4.69 -0.84
C PRO A 72 -19.89 -6.09 -0.92
N VAL A 73 -20.73 -7.12 -0.82
CA VAL A 73 -20.33 -8.48 -1.17
C VAL A 73 -20.27 -8.62 -2.70
N PHE A 74 -19.17 -9.16 -3.22
CA PHE A 74 -19.00 -9.45 -4.64
C PHE A 74 -18.30 -10.81 -4.84
N GLU A 75 -18.35 -11.34 -6.06
CA GLU A 75 -17.68 -12.60 -6.40
C GLU A 75 -16.17 -12.52 -6.14
N ASN A 76 -15.60 -13.56 -5.54
CA ASN A 76 -14.17 -13.63 -5.22
C ASN A 76 -13.67 -12.50 -4.29
N LEU A 77 -14.54 -11.93 -3.45
CA LEU A 77 -14.17 -10.91 -2.46
C LEU A 77 -12.99 -11.37 -1.58
N PHE A 78 -13.05 -12.60 -1.06
CA PHE A 78 -11.98 -13.10 -0.21
C PHE A 78 -10.66 -13.25 -0.97
N GLU A 79 -10.69 -13.81 -2.18
CA GLU A 79 -9.50 -13.95 -3.02
C GLU A 79 -8.88 -12.59 -3.35
N PHE A 80 -9.70 -11.58 -3.65
CA PHE A 80 -9.23 -10.20 -3.81
C PHE A 80 -8.47 -9.74 -2.56
N CYS A 81 -8.99 -10.01 -1.36
CA CYS A 81 -8.33 -9.72 -0.09
C CYS A 81 -7.01 -10.46 0.09
N GLN A 82 -6.99 -11.75 -0.24
CA GLN A 82 -5.78 -12.57 -0.11
C GLN A 82 -4.64 -12.06 -0.99
N ILE A 83 -4.95 -11.62 -2.22
CA ILE A 83 -3.93 -11.19 -3.18
C ILE A 83 -3.28 -9.87 -2.75
N TYR A 84 -4.07 -8.84 -2.41
CA TYR A 84 -3.48 -7.56 -2.04
C TYR A 84 -2.76 -7.65 -0.68
N ALA A 85 -3.32 -8.40 0.28
CA ALA A 85 -2.69 -8.58 1.59
C ALA A 85 -1.40 -9.38 1.50
N GLY A 86 -1.41 -10.48 0.73
CA GLY A 86 -0.23 -11.31 0.51
C GLY A 86 0.90 -10.53 -0.16
N GLY A 87 0.58 -9.66 -1.12
CA GLY A 87 1.58 -8.78 -1.74
C GLY A 87 2.25 -7.82 -0.76
N THR A 88 1.50 -7.26 0.20
CA THR A 88 2.07 -6.36 1.22
C THR A 88 2.90 -7.13 2.25
N ILE A 89 2.45 -8.32 2.65
CA ILE A 89 3.19 -9.22 3.54
C ILE A 89 4.50 -9.69 2.89
N ASP A 90 4.46 -10.16 1.65
CA ASP A 90 5.65 -10.59 0.89
C ASP A 90 6.65 -9.44 0.75
N ALA A 91 6.17 -8.25 0.42
CA ALA A 91 6.98 -7.06 0.28
C ALA A 91 7.69 -6.70 1.60
N ALA A 92 6.97 -6.73 2.73
CA ALA A 92 7.55 -6.52 4.06
C ALA A 92 8.61 -7.58 4.41
N ARG A 93 8.35 -8.87 4.13
CA ARG A 93 9.32 -9.95 4.39
C ARG A 93 10.60 -9.77 3.58
N ARG A 94 10.49 -9.35 2.31
CA ARG A 94 11.65 -9.08 1.47
C ARG A 94 12.51 -7.92 2.00
N LEU A 95 11.89 -6.87 2.52
CA LEU A 95 12.60 -5.76 3.17
C LEU A 95 13.32 -6.23 4.45
N ASN A 96 12.63 -6.98 5.31
CA ASN A 96 13.21 -7.56 6.52
C ASN A 96 14.44 -8.42 6.23
N HIS A 97 14.37 -9.24 5.18
CA HIS A 97 15.46 -10.12 4.75
C HIS A 97 16.50 -9.43 3.87
N GLN A 98 16.41 -8.11 3.69
CA GLN A 98 17.36 -7.30 2.91
C GLN A 98 17.51 -7.81 1.46
N LEU A 99 16.42 -8.36 0.89
CA LEU A 99 16.35 -8.85 -0.48
C LEU A 99 15.99 -7.75 -1.49
N CYS A 100 15.60 -6.58 -0.99
CA CYS A 100 15.42 -5.36 -1.77
C CYS A 100 15.50 -4.13 -0.84
N ASP A 101 15.80 -2.95 -1.42
CA ASP A 101 15.75 -1.67 -0.71
C ASP A 101 14.33 -1.05 -0.76
N ILE A 102 13.62 -1.30 -1.85
CA ILE A 102 12.28 -0.78 -2.12
C ILE A 102 11.39 -1.94 -2.57
N ALA A 103 10.18 -2.05 -2.01
CA ALA A 103 9.16 -2.98 -2.46
C ALA A 103 7.88 -2.23 -2.79
N ILE A 104 7.20 -2.61 -3.88
CA ILE A 104 6.01 -1.90 -4.40
C ILE A 104 4.84 -2.87 -4.49
N ASN A 105 3.72 -2.54 -3.85
CA ASN A 105 2.45 -3.23 -4.00
C ASN A 105 1.30 -2.25 -4.26
N TRP A 106 1.06 -1.90 -5.52
CA TRP A 106 -0.03 -1.00 -5.89
C TRP A 106 -1.44 -1.55 -5.58
N ALA A 107 -1.59 -2.88 -5.41
CA ALA A 107 -2.87 -3.49 -5.06
C ALA A 107 -3.25 -3.27 -3.59
N GLY A 108 -2.26 -3.09 -2.71
CA GLY A 108 -2.45 -2.84 -1.28
C GLY A 108 -2.70 -1.37 -0.95
N GLY A 109 -2.57 -1.03 0.32
CA GLY A 109 -2.80 0.32 0.84
C GLY A 109 -4.23 0.57 1.33
N LEU A 110 -4.97 -0.49 1.69
CA LEU A 110 -6.38 -0.40 2.08
C LEU A 110 -6.49 -0.03 3.57
N HIS A 111 -6.25 1.24 3.85
CA HIS A 111 -5.99 1.78 5.19
C HIS A 111 -7.20 1.91 6.14
N HIS A 112 -8.44 1.80 5.65
CA HIS A 112 -9.64 2.01 6.46
C HIS A 112 -10.13 0.77 7.21
N ALA A 113 -9.70 -0.43 6.78
CA ALA A 113 -10.16 -1.68 7.37
C ALA A 113 -9.81 -1.74 8.86
N LYS A 114 -10.78 -2.12 9.68
CA LYS A 114 -10.64 -2.19 11.14
C LYS A 114 -10.35 -3.61 11.58
N LYS A 115 -10.07 -3.80 12.87
CA LYS A 115 -9.77 -5.12 13.43
C LYS A 115 -10.90 -6.13 13.22
N CYS A 116 -12.15 -5.69 13.35
CA CYS A 116 -13.33 -6.56 13.35
C CYS A 116 -14.41 -6.12 12.35
N GLU A 117 -14.14 -5.21 11.42
CA GLU A 117 -15.15 -4.74 10.46
C GLU A 117 -14.50 -4.11 9.21
N ALA A 118 -15.25 -4.14 8.11
CA ALA A 118 -14.90 -3.43 6.88
C ALA A 118 -15.21 -1.93 7.02
N SER A 119 -14.52 -1.08 6.27
CA SER A 119 -14.80 0.36 6.23
C SER A 119 -14.20 0.98 4.98
N GLY A 120 -14.87 1.95 4.35
CA GLY A 120 -14.32 2.76 3.25
C GLY A 120 -13.71 1.94 2.09
N PHE A 121 -14.46 0.96 1.57
CA PHE A 121 -14.00 -0.01 0.55
C PHE A 121 -12.91 -1.00 0.99
N CYS A 122 -12.50 -0.98 2.27
CA CYS A 122 -11.41 -1.79 2.80
C CYS A 122 -11.95 -2.92 3.69
N TYR A 123 -11.51 -4.15 3.44
CA TYR A 123 -11.95 -5.35 4.18
C TYR A 123 -10.82 -5.89 5.06
N ILE A 124 -9.62 -6.05 4.51
CA ILE A 124 -8.42 -6.44 5.25
C ILE A 124 -7.45 -5.25 5.22
N ASN A 125 -6.85 -4.96 6.37
CA ASN A 125 -5.85 -3.91 6.51
C ASN A 125 -4.46 -4.50 6.24
N ASP A 126 -4.08 -4.54 4.97
CA ASP A 126 -2.79 -5.09 4.54
C ASP A 126 -1.60 -4.30 5.09
N LEU A 127 -1.77 -2.99 5.31
CA LEU A 127 -0.75 -2.12 5.88
C LEU A 127 -0.42 -2.51 7.32
N VAL A 128 -1.43 -2.78 8.15
CA VAL A 128 -1.20 -3.23 9.53
C VAL A 128 -0.47 -4.57 9.53
N LEU A 129 -0.87 -5.52 8.68
CA LEU A 129 -0.18 -6.81 8.55
C LEU A 129 1.27 -6.64 8.09
N GLY A 130 1.52 -5.82 7.07
CA GLY A 130 2.88 -5.51 6.61
C GLY A 130 3.74 -4.82 7.69
N ILE A 131 3.16 -3.89 8.45
CA ILE A 131 3.87 -3.24 9.57
C ILE A 131 4.18 -4.23 10.68
N LEU A 132 3.27 -5.14 11.03
CA LEU A 132 3.51 -6.21 12.01
C LEU A 132 4.67 -7.12 11.58
N GLU A 133 4.76 -7.44 10.28
CA GLU A 133 5.91 -8.16 9.73
C GLU A 133 7.20 -7.34 9.87
N LEU A 134 7.21 -6.07 9.49
CA LEU A 134 8.37 -5.19 9.62
C LEU A 134 8.85 -5.02 11.07
N LEU A 135 7.92 -4.99 12.03
CA LEU A 135 8.22 -4.88 13.47
C LEU A 135 8.98 -6.10 14.04
N LYS A 136 9.11 -7.19 13.29
CA LYS A 136 9.97 -8.33 13.68
C LYS A 136 11.45 -7.97 13.67
N TYR A 137 11.86 -7.09 12.75
CA TYR A 137 13.27 -6.71 12.54
C TYR A 137 13.55 -5.23 12.82
N HIS A 138 12.54 -4.37 12.66
CA HIS A 138 12.67 -2.93 12.85
C HIS A 138 12.08 -2.50 14.19
N SER A 139 12.87 -1.81 15.02
CA SER A 139 12.39 -1.29 16.30
C SER A 139 11.32 -0.19 16.13
N ARG A 140 11.41 0.58 15.04
CA ARG A 140 10.55 1.73 14.73
C ARG A 140 10.17 1.72 13.24
N VAL A 141 8.88 1.73 12.96
CA VAL A 141 8.31 1.79 11.60
C VAL A 141 7.61 3.13 11.42
N LEU A 142 7.95 3.88 10.39
CA LEU A 142 7.25 5.12 10.05
C LEU A 142 6.24 4.83 8.94
N TYR A 143 4.95 5.07 9.22
CA TYR A 143 3.88 5.03 8.24
C TYR A 143 3.54 6.45 7.78
N ILE A 144 3.57 6.69 6.47
CA ILE A 144 3.23 7.96 5.83
C ILE A 144 2.07 7.71 4.87
N ASP A 145 1.04 8.54 4.98
CA ASP A 145 -0.20 8.44 4.22
C ASP A 145 -0.50 9.75 3.49
N ILE A 146 -0.59 9.67 2.15
CA ILE A 146 -0.92 10.80 1.27
C ILE A 146 -2.24 10.60 0.50
N ASP A 147 -3.06 9.63 0.92
CA ASP A 147 -4.47 9.55 0.53
C ASP A 147 -5.23 10.80 0.97
N VAL A 148 -6.29 11.17 0.25
CA VAL A 148 -7.11 12.31 0.66
C VAL A 148 -7.90 12.02 1.94
N HIS A 149 -8.15 10.74 2.26
CA HIS A 149 -8.83 10.31 3.47
C HIS A 149 -7.84 10.06 4.61
N HIS A 150 -8.29 10.27 5.85
CA HIS A 150 -7.48 9.95 7.01
C HIS A 150 -7.24 8.43 7.10
N GLY A 151 -5.99 8.01 7.29
CA GLY A 151 -5.56 6.61 7.46
C GLY A 151 -5.93 6.01 8.82
N ASP A 152 -7.21 6.08 9.15
CA ASP A 152 -7.78 5.82 10.47
C ASP A 152 -7.65 4.37 10.94
N GLY A 153 -7.69 3.38 10.05
CA GLY A 153 -7.51 1.97 10.41
C GLY A 153 -6.07 1.65 10.85
N VAL A 154 -5.08 2.23 10.17
CA VAL A 154 -3.67 2.08 10.56
C VAL A 154 -3.36 2.87 11.83
N GLU A 155 -3.88 4.10 11.94
CA GLU A 155 -3.74 4.90 13.16
C GLU A 155 -4.35 4.19 14.38
N GLU A 156 -5.58 3.69 14.28
CA GLU A 156 -6.25 2.98 15.37
C GLU A 156 -5.47 1.73 15.82
N ALA A 157 -4.93 0.96 14.86
CA ALA A 157 -4.18 -0.26 15.15
C ALA A 157 -2.91 0.00 15.98
N PHE A 158 -2.30 1.17 15.84
CA PHE A 158 -1.04 1.53 16.50
C PHE A 158 -1.16 2.70 17.48
N TYR A 159 -2.37 3.13 17.81
CA TYR A 159 -2.65 4.34 18.60
C TYR A 159 -2.02 4.36 20.01
N PHE A 160 -1.68 3.18 20.54
CA PHE A 160 -1.12 2.98 21.88
C PHE A 160 0.35 2.54 21.89
N THR A 161 1.08 2.60 20.77
CA THR A 161 2.50 2.22 20.72
C THR A 161 3.38 3.33 20.16
N ASP A 162 4.62 3.40 20.64
CA ASP A 162 5.69 4.26 20.12
C ASP A 162 6.54 3.56 19.03
N ARG A 163 6.35 2.25 18.82
CA ARG A 163 7.09 1.47 17.82
C ARG A 163 6.62 1.71 16.39
N VAL A 164 5.47 2.33 16.22
CA VAL A 164 4.96 2.77 14.92
C VAL A 164 4.55 4.23 15.04
N MET A 165 5.02 5.06 14.13
CA MET A 165 4.52 6.44 14.00
C MET A 165 3.66 6.55 12.76
N THR A 166 2.43 7.03 12.90
CA THR A 166 1.53 7.32 11.78
C THR A 166 1.56 8.80 11.44
N VAL A 167 1.69 9.13 10.16
CA VAL A 167 1.64 10.51 9.66
C VAL A 167 0.68 10.58 8.48
N SER A 168 -0.45 11.27 8.64
CA SER A 168 -1.49 11.37 7.61
C SER A 168 -1.74 12.82 7.19
N PHE A 169 -1.82 13.05 5.87
CA PHE A 169 -2.15 14.32 5.25
C PHE A 169 -3.47 14.20 4.50
N HIS A 170 -4.57 14.68 5.07
CA HIS A 170 -5.90 14.35 4.57
C HIS A 170 -6.84 15.55 4.62
N LYS A 171 -7.95 15.50 3.88
CA LYS A 171 -9.05 16.44 4.03
C LYS A 171 -9.76 16.19 5.37
N TYR A 172 -10.07 17.26 6.09
CA TYR A 172 -10.80 17.17 7.35
C TYR A 172 -11.89 18.26 7.47
N GLY A 173 -13.00 17.90 8.11
CA GLY A 173 -14.18 18.75 8.27
C GLY A 173 -15.27 18.49 7.23
N ASP A 174 -16.39 19.19 7.35
CA ASP A 174 -17.56 19.10 6.44
C ASP A 174 -18.11 17.68 6.23
N LEU A 175 -18.07 16.86 7.30
CA LEU A 175 -18.48 15.45 7.28
C LEU A 175 -17.71 14.58 6.26
N PHE A 176 -16.50 15.01 5.86
CA PHE A 176 -15.64 14.20 4.99
C PHE A 176 -15.23 12.91 5.69
N PHE A 177 -15.36 11.79 4.98
CA PHE A 177 -15.02 10.46 5.49
C PHE A 177 -13.51 10.39 5.82
N PRO A 178 -13.08 9.71 6.89
CA PRO A 178 -13.88 8.96 7.88
C PRO A 178 -14.39 9.81 9.07
N GLY A 179 -14.11 11.12 9.09
CA GLY A 179 -14.53 12.02 10.17
C GLY A 179 -13.60 12.05 11.39
N THR A 180 -12.43 11.42 11.30
CA THR A 180 -11.34 11.43 12.30
C THR A 180 -10.09 12.12 11.74
N GLY A 181 -9.01 12.22 12.52
CA GLY A 181 -7.76 12.84 12.09
C GLY A 181 -7.66 14.33 12.39
N ASP A 182 -8.34 14.82 13.44
CA ASP A 182 -8.08 16.19 13.92
C ASP A 182 -6.61 16.34 14.33
N VAL A 183 -6.05 17.54 14.20
CA VAL A 183 -4.67 17.85 14.64
C VAL A 183 -4.44 17.59 16.15
N LYS A 184 -5.51 17.42 16.93
CA LYS A 184 -5.47 17.07 18.36
C LYS A 184 -5.45 15.56 18.63
N GLU A 185 -5.77 14.73 17.65
CA GLU A 185 -5.63 13.27 17.72
C GLU A 185 -4.15 12.94 17.57
N ILE A 186 -3.50 12.69 18.70
CA ILE A 186 -2.03 12.57 18.80
C ILE A 186 -1.59 11.22 19.38
N GLY A 187 -2.48 10.23 19.46
CA GLY A 187 -2.21 8.96 20.13
C GLY A 187 -2.40 9.03 21.65
N GLU A 188 -2.38 7.86 22.27
CA GLU A 188 -2.59 7.71 23.72
C GLU A 188 -1.55 6.80 24.37
N ARG A 189 -1.40 6.96 25.69
CA ARG A 189 -0.44 6.19 26.51
C ARG A 189 0.98 6.26 25.92
N GLU A 190 1.63 5.13 25.70
CA GLU A 190 2.94 5.02 25.07
C GLU A 190 2.95 5.56 23.64
N GLY A 191 1.83 5.48 22.90
CA GLY A 191 1.67 6.03 21.56
C GLY A 191 1.39 7.54 21.50
N LYS A 192 1.31 8.23 22.65
CA LYS A 192 1.09 9.68 22.66
C LYS A 192 2.26 10.42 22.00
N PHE A 193 1.92 11.34 21.10
CA PHE A 193 2.77 12.06 20.16
C PHE A 193 3.31 11.24 18.97
N TYR A 194 2.91 9.96 18.82
CA TYR A 194 3.29 9.09 17.70
C TYR A 194 2.21 8.95 16.63
N ALA A 195 1.04 9.59 16.81
CA ALA A 195 0.10 9.86 15.72
C ALA A 195 0.19 11.34 15.31
N ILE A 196 0.47 11.60 14.04
CA ILE A 196 0.64 12.94 13.49
C ILE A 196 -0.39 13.17 12.39
N ASN A 197 -1.39 13.98 12.71
CA ASN A 197 -2.46 14.33 11.79
C ASN A 197 -2.27 15.74 11.22
N VAL A 198 -2.36 15.84 9.90
CA VAL A 198 -2.25 17.09 9.14
C VAL A 198 -3.58 17.33 8.42
N PRO A 199 -4.60 17.88 9.12
CA PRO A 199 -5.89 18.16 8.52
C PRO A 199 -5.79 19.33 7.54
N LEU A 200 -6.37 19.14 6.36
CA LEU A 200 -6.35 20.09 5.24
C LEU A 200 -7.77 20.38 4.74
N LYS A 201 -7.88 21.46 3.97
CA LYS A 201 -9.10 21.89 3.29
C LYS A 201 -9.01 21.62 1.79
N ASP A 202 -10.13 21.82 1.10
CA ASP A 202 -10.26 21.63 -0.34
C ASP A 202 -9.24 22.45 -1.16
N GLY A 203 -8.89 21.91 -2.32
CA GLY A 203 -8.13 22.60 -3.35
C GLY A 203 -6.66 22.85 -3.03
N ILE A 204 -6.06 22.11 -2.08
CA ILE A 204 -4.61 22.26 -1.82
C ILE A 204 -3.81 22.00 -3.10
N ASP A 205 -2.89 22.93 -3.39
CA ASP A 205 -2.02 22.88 -4.57
C ASP A 205 -0.66 22.23 -4.27
N ASP A 206 0.06 21.86 -5.33
CA ASP A 206 1.39 21.22 -5.26
C ASP A 206 2.37 22.01 -4.40
N GLY A 207 2.45 23.33 -4.59
CA GLY A 207 3.42 24.19 -3.92
C GLY A 207 3.16 24.31 -2.41
N SER A 208 1.90 24.25 -2.00
CA SER A 208 1.49 24.28 -0.59
C SER A 208 1.66 22.92 0.07
N PHE A 209 1.21 21.86 -0.60
CA PHE A 209 1.29 20.49 -0.09
C PHE A 209 2.76 20.05 0.06
N THR A 210 3.55 20.10 -1.02
CA THR A 210 4.95 19.62 -1.00
C THR A 210 5.82 20.39 0.00
N ARG A 211 5.63 21.71 0.16
CA ARG A 211 6.35 22.50 1.15
C ARG A 211 6.02 22.08 2.58
N LEU A 212 4.74 21.85 2.87
CA LEU A 212 4.29 21.40 4.18
C LEU A 212 4.79 19.97 4.47
N PHE A 213 4.56 19.06 3.51
CA PHE A 213 4.98 17.66 3.56
C PHE A 213 6.48 17.53 3.87
N ARG A 214 7.34 18.17 3.07
CA ARG A 214 8.80 18.14 3.29
C ARG A 214 9.19 18.63 4.68
N THR A 215 8.57 19.70 5.15
CA THR A 215 8.91 20.29 6.47
C THR A 215 8.55 19.34 7.59
N ILE A 216 7.35 18.77 7.57
CA ILE A 216 6.86 17.85 8.60
C ILE A 216 7.65 16.53 8.55
N ILE A 217 7.75 15.90 7.37
CA ILE A 217 8.42 14.61 7.22
C ILE A 217 9.92 14.69 7.53
N SER A 218 10.61 15.78 7.18
CA SER A 218 12.01 15.98 7.61
C SER A 218 12.14 15.92 9.12
N LYS A 219 11.24 16.62 9.84
CA LYS A 219 11.28 16.68 11.30
C LYS A 219 10.88 15.35 11.93
N VAL A 220 9.90 14.67 11.35
CA VAL A 220 9.49 13.32 11.77
C VAL A 220 10.68 12.36 11.68
N VAL A 221 11.36 12.28 10.53
CA VAL A 221 12.50 11.37 10.37
C VAL A 221 13.66 11.74 11.31
N GLU A 222 13.93 13.04 11.49
CA GLU A 222 14.96 13.53 12.43
C GLU A 222 14.70 13.08 13.88
N MET A 223 13.46 13.22 14.35
CA MET A 223 13.08 12.96 15.74
C MET A 223 12.82 11.47 15.99
N TYR A 224 12.09 10.81 15.08
CA TYR A 224 11.65 9.43 15.24
C TYR A 224 12.70 8.40 14.84
N ARG A 225 13.58 8.74 13.88
CA ARG A 225 14.65 7.86 13.37
C ARG A 225 14.14 6.45 13.04
N PRO A 226 13.19 6.30 12.12
CA PRO A 226 12.63 5.00 11.75
C PRO A 226 13.71 4.09 11.13
N GLY A 227 13.54 2.78 11.28
CA GLY A 227 14.37 1.78 10.60
C GLY A 227 13.85 1.40 9.21
N VAL A 228 12.57 1.66 8.94
CA VAL A 228 11.86 1.38 7.68
C VAL A 228 10.69 2.35 7.55
N ILE A 229 10.34 2.68 6.30
CA ILE A 229 9.18 3.51 5.97
C ILE A 229 8.16 2.68 5.19
N VAL A 230 6.88 2.83 5.53
CA VAL A 230 5.74 2.41 4.73
C VAL A 230 5.06 3.67 4.20
N LEU A 231 4.99 3.81 2.87
CA LEU A 231 4.39 4.95 2.20
C LEU A 231 3.14 4.48 1.42
N GLN A 232 1.97 4.88 1.90
CA GLN A 232 0.71 4.72 1.20
C GLN A 232 0.55 5.87 0.21
N CYS A 233 0.32 5.56 -1.07
CA CYS A 233 0.23 6.53 -2.16
C CYS A 233 -1.19 6.60 -2.74
N GLY A 234 -2.18 6.87 -1.89
CA GLY A 234 -3.58 7.08 -2.28
C GLY A 234 -3.71 8.16 -3.34
N ALA A 235 -4.16 7.78 -4.53
CA ALA A 235 -4.18 8.64 -5.72
C ALA A 235 -5.49 9.45 -5.86
N ASP A 236 -6.36 9.44 -4.85
CA ASP A 236 -7.55 10.29 -4.78
C ASP A 236 -7.27 11.70 -4.24
N SER A 237 -6.06 11.96 -3.76
CA SER A 237 -5.55 13.32 -3.48
C SER A 237 -5.22 14.11 -4.76
N LEU A 238 -5.29 13.46 -5.94
CA LEU A 238 -5.07 14.10 -7.24
C LEU A 238 -6.22 15.01 -7.67
N ALA A 239 -5.87 16.04 -8.44
CA ALA A 239 -6.83 16.89 -9.11
C ALA A 239 -7.76 16.09 -10.04
N GLY A 240 -9.07 16.38 -9.96
CA GLY A 240 -10.08 15.74 -10.81
C GLY A 240 -10.37 14.28 -10.43
N ASP A 241 -10.02 13.86 -9.22
CA ASP A 241 -10.55 12.63 -8.65
C ASP A 241 -12.10 12.71 -8.49
N ARG A 242 -12.77 11.55 -8.46
CA ARG A 242 -14.23 11.50 -8.36
C ARG A 242 -14.75 11.74 -6.95
N LEU A 243 -13.97 11.40 -5.92
CA LEU A 243 -14.34 11.50 -4.51
C LEU A 243 -13.47 12.52 -3.77
N GLY A 244 -12.18 12.60 -4.11
CA GLY A 244 -11.27 13.58 -3.53
C GLY A 244 -11.48 14.99 -4.07
N CYS A 245 -11.13 15.98 -3.26
CA CYS A 245 -11.26 17.40 -3.61
C CYS A 245 -9.98 18.21 -3.34
N PHE A 246 -8.83 17.56 -3.47
CA PHE A 246 -7.54 18.24 -3.57
C PHE A 246 -7.25 18.63 -5.03
N ASN A 247 -6.17 19.39 -5.23
CA ASN A 247 -5.76 19.87 -6.55
C ASN A 247 -4.29 19.53 -6.85
N LEU A 248 -3.84 18.33 -6.45
CA LEU A 248 -2.47 17.88 -6.69
C LEU A 248 -2.29 17.39 -8.13
N SER A 249 -1.18 17.75 -8.74
CA SER A 249 -0.73 17.13 -9.99
C SER A 249 -0.06 15.80 -9.71
N ILE A 250 0.10 14.99 -10.76
CA ILE A 250 0.90 13.76 -10.70
C ILE A 250 2.35 14.06 -10.27
N ASP A 251 2.94 15.16 -10.75
CA ASP A 251 4.31 15.52 -10.37
C ASP A 251 4.40 16.02 -8.92
N GLY A 252 3.38 16.74 -8.44
CA GLY A 252 3.28 17.17 -7.04
C GLY A 252 3.14 15.98 -6.08
N HIS A 253 2.30 15.01 -6.44
CA HIS A 253 2.13 13.76 -5.71
C HIS A 253 3.43 12.94 -5.71
N ALA A 254 4.03 12.72 -6.88
CA ALA A 254 5.28 11.97 -7.03
C ALA A 254 6.50 12.65 -6.36
N GLU A 255 6.46 13.96 -6.11
CA GLU A 255 7.50 14.62 -5.30
C GLU A 255 7.50 14.16 -3.84
N CYS A 256 6.36 13.72 -3.30
CA CYS A 256 6.29 13.14 -1.96
C CYS A 256 7.07 11.82 -1.93
N VAL A 257 6.83 10.94 -2.91
CA VAL A 257 7.59 9.69 -3.11
C VAL A 257 9.08 9.98 -3.29
N ARG A 258 9.43 10.91 -4.18
CA ARG A 258 10.83 11.32 -4.42
C ARG A 258 11.50 11.85 -3.17
N PHE A 259 10.78 12.57 -2.33
CA PHE A 259 11.31 13.10 -1.08
C PHE A 259 11.53 12.02 -0.04
N VAL A 260 10.58 11.10 0.13
CA VAL A 260 10.70 9.97 1.07
C VAL A 260 11.87 9.05 0.66
N LYS A 261 11.98 8.75 -0.65
CA LYS A 261 13.08 7.93 -1.18
C LYS A 261 14.47 8.46 -0.80
N LYS A 262 14.65 9.79 -0.72
CA LYS A 262 15.96 10.42 -0.40
C LYS A 262 16.48 10.11 1.01
N PHE A 263 15.64 9.62 1.91
CA PHE A 263 16.11 9.18 3.24
C PHE A 263 16.93 7.90 3.20
N ASN A 264 16.92 7.15 2.07
CA ASN A 264 17.68 5.91 1.88
C ASN A 264 17.44 4.89 3.01
N LEU A 265 16.18 4.75 3.43
CA LEU A 265 15.72 3.71 4.33
C LEU A 265 14.97 2.64 3.53
N PRO A 266 14.90 1.38 4.02
CA PRO A 266 13.99 0.39 3.48
C PRO A 266 12.59 1.00 3.31
N LEU A 267 12.00 0.84 2.12
CA LEU A 267 10.78 1.53 1.74
C LEU A 267 9.75 0.57 1.14
N LEU A 268 8.64 0.38 1.83
CA LEU A 268 7.45 -0.27 1.30
C LEU A 268 6.54 0.81 0.70
N VAL A 269 6.19 0.69 -0.57
CA VAL A 269 5.26 1.60 -1.26
C VAL A 269 3.99 0.84 -1.61
N THR A 270 2.84 1.37 -1.23
CA THR A 270 1.54 0.76 -1.56
C THR A 270 0.66 1.72 -2.36
N GLY A 271 -0.42 1.18 -2.91
CA GLY A 271 -1.49 1.99 -3.51
C GLY A 271 -2.33 2.70 -2.45
N GLY A 272 -3.65 2.55 -2.56
CA GLY A 272 -4.62 3.30 -1.77
C GLY A 272 -5.88 3.67 -2.55
N GLY A 273 -6.54 4.76 -2.18
CA GLY A 273 -7.64 5.36 -2.92
C GLY A 273 -7.28 5.83 -4.33
N GLY A 274 -8.26 6.36 -5.04
CA GLY A 274 -8.13 6.82 -6.43
C GLY A 274 -9.24 6.29 -7.34
N TYR A 275 -10.09 7.20 -7.80
CA TYR A 275 -11.40 6.90 -8.39
C TYR A 275 -11.57 7.44 -9.82
N THR A 276 -10.66 8.30 -10.27
CA THR A 276 -10.42 8.55 -11.71
C THR A 276 -9.32 7.60 -12.20
N LYS A 277 -9.71 6.37 -12.59
CA LYS A 277 -8.78 5.24 -12.86
C LYS A 277 -7.66 5.54 -13.86
N GLU A 278 -7.93 6.41 -14.83
CA GLU A 278 -6.94 6.88 -15.82
C GLU A 278 -5.80 7.65 -15.12
N ASN A 279 -6.15 8.53 -14.18
CA ASN A 279 -5.18 9.32 -13.43
C ASN A 279 -4.43 8.49 -12.39
N VAL A 280 -5.10 7.49 -11.79
CA VAL A 280 -4.42 6.51 -10.92
C VAL A 280 -3.34 5.76 -11.69
N ALA A 281 -3.67 5.26 -12.88
CA ALA A 281 -2.72 4.55 -13.72
C ALA A 281 -1.51 5.42 -14.10
N ARG A 282 -1.76 6.69 -14.47
CA ARG A 282 -0.69 7.66 -14.73
C ARG A 282 0.18 7.91 -13.50
N CYS A 283 -0.45 8.17 -12.35
CA CYS A 283 0.23 8.53 -11.11
C CYS A 283 1.19 7.43 -10.66
N TRP A 284 0.67 6.22 -10.43
CA TRP A 284 1.48 5.10 -9.96
C TRP A 284 2.55 4.67 -10.97
N THR A 285 2.33 4.88 -12.27
CA THR A 285 3.38 4.68 -13.29
C THR A 285 4.52 5.69 -13.14
N VAL A 286 4.19 6.98 -12.97
CA VAL A 286 5.20 8.04 -12.72
C VAL A 286 5.95 7.76 -11.43
N GLU A 287 5.26 7.38 -10.37
CA GLU A 287 5.89 7.04 -9.09
C GLU A 287 6.78 5.81 -9.17
N THR A 288 6.38 4.79 -9.94
CA THR A 288 7.26 3.66 -10.25
C THR A 288 8.53 4.14 -10.96
N GLY A 289 8.41 5.07 -11.93
CA GLY A 289 9.57 5.71 -12.56
C GLY A 289 10.46 6.46 -11.57
N VAL A 290 9.87 7.20 -10.62
CA VAL A 290 10.61 7.89 -9.54
C VAL A 290 11.37 6.90 -8.65
N LEU A 291 10.72 5.80 -8.27
CA LEU A 291 11.34 4.75 -7.44
C LEU A 291 12.52 4.09 -8.17
N LEU A 292 12.45 3.98 -9.49
CA LEU A 292 13.50 3.43 -10.36
C LEU A 292 14.51 4.47 -10.91
N ASP A 293 14.49 5.71 -10.41
CA ASP A 293 15.31 6.83 -10.91
C ASP A 293 15.26 6.96 -12.45
N THR A 294 14.08 6.75 -13.02
CA THR A 294 13.84 6.74 -14.46
C THR A 294 12.86 7.85 -14.82
N GLU A 295 13.33 8.81 -15.62
CA GLU A 295 12.45 9.82 -16.22
C GLU A 295 11.63 9.20 -17.35
N LEU A 296 10.31 9.44 -17.30
CA LEU A 296 9.37 8.95 -18.28
C LEU A 296 8.99 10.06 -19.26
N PRO A 297 9.00 9.79 -20.58
CA PRO A 297 8.46 10.73 -21.56
C PRO A 297 6.98 10.97 -21.28
N ASN A 298 6.47 12.12 -21.70
CA ASN A 298 5.08 12.48 -21.40
C ASN A 298 4.07 11.76 -22.31
N GLU A 299 4.50 11.28 -23.47
CA GLU A 299 3.66 10.52 -24.39
C GLU A 299 3.51 9.08 -23.90
N ILE A 300 2.27 8.62 -23.76
CA ILE A 300 1.98 7.24 -23.35
C ILE A 300 2.28 6.30 -24.52
N PRO A 301 3.18 5.31 -24.36
CA PRO A 301 3.44 4.31 -25.38
C PRO A 301 2.19 3.48 -25.68
N ASP A 302 2.09 2.98 -26.91
CA ASP A 302 0.97 2.12 -27.31
C ASP A 302 0.84 0.91 -26.39
N ASN A 303 -0.40 0.59 -26.01
CA ASN A 303 -0.73 -0.49 -25.09
C ASN A 303 -2.22 -0.87 -25.19
N GLU A 304 -2.60 -2.01 -24.60
CA GLU A 304 -3.97 -2.54 -24.66
C GLU A 304 -5.04 -1.53 -24.18
N TYR A 305 -4.69 -0.68 -23.21
CA TYR A 305 -5.59 0.30 -22.60
C TYR A 305 -5.42 1.72 -23.15
N ILE A 306 -4.68 1.93 -24.25
CA ILE A 306 -4.33 3.25 -24.77
C ILE A 306 -5.56 4.16 -24.99
N LYS A 307 -6.71 3.58 -25.35
CA LYS A 307 -7.98 4.28 -25.59
C LYS A 307 -8.54 4.96 -24.34
N TYR A 308 -8.19 4.49 -23.14
CA TYR A 308 -8.59 5.15 -21.89
C TYR A 308 -7.88 6.50 -21.68
N PHE A 309 -6.75 6.72 -22.36
CA PHE A 309 -5.96 7.95 -22.22
C PHE A 309 -6.21 8.96 -23.35
N SER A 310 -7.17 8.69 -24.24
CA SER A 310 -7.63 9.65 -25.26
C SER A 310 -8.28 10.89 -24.63
N PRO A 311 -8.28 12.05 -25.33
CA PRO A 311 -7.70 12.27 -26.67
C PRO A 311 -6.20 12.60 -26.65
N ASP A 312 -5.65 12.96 -25.49
CA ASP A 312 -4.30 13.54 -25.42
C ASP A 312 -3.20 12.48 -25.44
N HIS A 313 -3.46 11.27 -24.93
CA HIS A 313 -2.48 10.20 -24.78
C HIS A 313 -1.24 10.61 -23.97
N LEU A 314 -1.42 11.53 -23.01
CA LEU A 314 -0.37 12.05 -22.16
C LEU A 314 -0.38 11.44 -20.76
N LEU A 315 0.82 11.28 -20.19
CA LEU A 315 1.06 10.80 -18.84
C LEU A 315 0.76 11.89 -17.81
N ARG A 316 1.21 13.12 -18.05
CA ARG A 316 0.93 14.29 -17.22
C ARG A 316 -0.17 15.11 -17.88
N ILE A 317 -1.23 15.35 -17.13
CA ILE A 317 -2.35 16.20 -17.53
C ILE A 317 -2.36 17.49 -16.72
N PRO A 318 -2.78 18.63 -17.30
CA PRO A 318 -2.92 19.87 -16.55
C PRO A 318 -3.93 19.72 -15.42
N ASN A 319 -3.65 20.32 -14.26
CA ASN A 319 -4.62 20.40 -13.18
C ASN A 319 -5.78 21.33 -13.58
N GLY A 320 -6.96 21.05 -13.04
CA GLY A 320 -8.11 21.94 -13.17
C GLY A 320 -7.94 23.24 -12.38
N HIS A 321 -8.82 24.21 -12.66
CA HIS A 321 -8.96 25.40 -11.83
C HIS A 321 -9.85 25.09 -10.62
N MET A 322 -9.24 25.00 -9.44
CA MET A 322 -9.91 24.89 -8.14
C MET A 322 -9.33 25.94 -7.19
N GLU A 323 -10.18 26.59 -6.41
CA GLU A 323 -9.73 27.54 -5.38
C GLU A 323 -9.08 26.80 -4.21
N ASN A 324 -7.87 27.22 -3.81
CA ASN A 324 -7.19 26.64 -2.67
C ASN A 324 -7.67 27.29 -1.36
N LEU A 325 -8.46 26.56 -0.58
CA LEU A 325 -9.00 27.04 0.71
C LEU A 325 -7.99 26.99 1.86
N ASN A 326 -6.78 26.49 1.61
CA ASN A 326 -5.70 26.36 2.59
C ASN A 326 -4.86 27.63 2.64
N THR A 327 -5.38 28.67 3.30
CA THR A 327 -4.63 29.93 3.47
C THR A 327 -3.26 29.69 4.11
N LYS A 328 -2.27 30.53 3.76
CA LYS A 328 -0.92 30.45 4.35
C LYS A 328 -0.93 30.50 5.89
N SER A 329 -1.85 31.27 6.46
CA SER A 329 -2.04 31.36 7.92
C SER A 329 -2.51 30.03 8.50
N TYR A 330 -3.54 29.41 7.90
CA TYR A 330 -4.05 28.10 8.32
C TYR A 330 -2.98 27.02 8.27
N LEU A 331 -2.27 26.88 7.13
CA LEU A 331 -1.18 25.91 7.00
C LEU A 331 -0.03 26.17 7.98
N SER A 332 0.27 27.43 8.28
CA SER A 332 1.29 27.77 9.27
C SER A 332 0.87 27.39 10.68
N THR A 333 -0.41 27.52 11.04
CA THR A 333 -0.94 27.10 12.34
C THR A 333 -0.83 25.59 12.52
N ILE A 334 -1.30 24.81 11.54
CA ILE A 334 -1.21 23.34 11.56
C ILE A 334 0.25 22.91 11.66
N LYS A 335 1.13 23.47 10.81
CA LYS A 335 2.57 23.18 10.84
C LYS A 335 3.17 23.44 12.22
N THR A 336 2.90 24.60 12.83
CA THR A 336 3.43 24.92 14.16
C THR A 336 2.95 23.92 15.20
N GLN A 337 1.66 23.58 15.21
CA GLN A 337 1.11 22.64 16.16
C GLN A 337 1.75 21.24 16.04
N VAL A 338 1.88 20.73 14.81
CA VAL A 338 2.56 19.45 14.54
C VAL A 338 4.03 19.50 14.99
N LEU A 339 4.76 20.57 14.66
CA LEU A 339 6.16 20.70 15.06
C LEU A 339 6.35 20.83 16.58
N GLU A 340 5.39 21.43 17.31
CA GLU A 340 5.40 21.45 18.77
C GLU A 340 5.14 20.04 19.35
N ASN A 341 4.18 19.29 18.81
CA ASN A 341 3.93 17.91 19.22
C ASN A 341 5.19 17.04 19.08
N LEU A 342 5.91 17.17 17.95
CA LEU A 342 7.15 16.43 17.70
C LEU A 342 8.28 16.74 18.71
N ARG A 343 8.24 17.88 19.42
CA ARG A 343 9.26 18.20 20.45
C ARG A 343 9.14 17.35 21.71
N PHE A 344 7.96 16.77 21.96
CA PHE A 344 7.72 15.92 23.12
C PHE A 344 8.23 14.50 22.93
N ILE A 345 8.62 14.14 21.71
CA ILE A 345 9.19 12.83 21.39
C ILE A 345 10.62 12.74 21.94
N GLN A 346 10.84 11.81 22.86
CA GLN A 346 12.18 11.49 23.35
C GLN A 346 12.96 10.77 22.25
N HIS A 347 14.25 11.10 22.09
CA HIS A 347 15.07 10.69 20.93
C HIS A 347 15.37 9.18 20.79
N ALA A 348 14.77 8.32 21.62
CA ALA A 348 14.71 6.86 21.47
C ALA A 348 14.07 6.28 22.75
N PRO A 349 12.79 5.86 22.74
CA PRO A 349 12.30 5.01 23.82
C PRO A 349 13.09 3.70 23.86
N GLY A 350 13.33 3.19 25.07
CA GLY A 350 14.06 1.93 25.26
C GLY A 350 13.28 0.77 24.64
N VAL A 351 13.86 0.09 23.66
CA VAL A 351 13.24 -1.10 23.06
C VAL A 351 13.40 -2.25 24.05
N GLN A 352 12.29 -2.74 24.60
CA GLN A 352 12.30 -3.94 25.42
C GLN A 352 12.65 -5.14 24.53
N MET A 353 13.62 -5.96 24.96
CA MET A 353 13.98 -7.20 24.25
C MET A 353 12.76 -8.13 24.23
N GLN A 354 12.25 -8.41 23.05
CA GLN A 354 11.15 -9.35 22.83
C GLN A 354 11.63 -10.48 21.92
N GLU A 355 11.16 -11.70 22.17
CA GLU A 355 11.39 -12.82 21.28
C GLU A 355 10.69 -12.53 19.95
N VAL A 356 11.43 -12.60 18.84
CA VAL A 356 10.91 -12.29 17.51
C VAL A 356 9.94 -13.42 17.11
N PRO A 357 8.65 -13.12 16.88
CA PRO A 357 7.72 -14.12 16.37
C PRO A 357 8.22 -14.68 15.03
N PRO A 358 7.92 -15.95 14.69
CA PRO A 358 8.26 -16.48 13.37
C PRO A 358 7.65 -15.61 12.26
N ASP A 359 8.28 -15.61 11.08
CA ASP A 359 7.72 -15.03 9.85
C ASP A 359 6.28 -15.52 9.64
N PHE A 360 5.46 -14.74 8.93
CA PHE A 360 4.12 -15.22 8.59
C PHE A 360 4.18 -16.57 7.86
N TYR A 361 3.22 -17.43 8.18
CA TYR A 361 3.24 -18.84 7.80
C TYR A 361 3.04 -19.00 6.29
N ILE A 362 4.07 -19.51 5.62
CA ILE A 362 3.98 -20.03 4.25
C ILE A 362 4.17 -21.54 4.37
N PRO A 363 3.16 -22.38 4.05
CA PRO A 363 3.36 -23.81 3.94
C PRO A 363 4.47 -24.09 2.93
N ASP A 364 5.21 -25.20 3.13
CA ASP A 364 6.22 -25.64 2.17
C ASP A 364 5.60 -25.72 0.76
N PHE A 365 6.37 -25.25 -0.22
CA PHE A 365 5.99 -25.06 -1.61
C PHE A 365 5.61 -26.42 -2.23
N ASP A 366 4.33 -26.61 -2.56
CA ASP A 366 3.83 -27.86 -3.17
C ASP A 366 4.08 -27.80 -4.69
N GLU A 367 5.15 -28.46 -5.16
CA GLU A 367 5.56 -28.51 -6.57
C GLU A 367 4.51 -29.20 -7.47
N ASP A 368 3.71 -30.11 -6.91
CA ASP A 368 2.76 -30.96 -7.65
C ASP A 368 1.46 -30.23 -8.07
N GLY A 369 1.27 -28.98 -7.62
CA GLY A 369 0.07 -28.17 -7.90
C GLY A 369 0.20 -27.18 -9.06
N GLN A 370 1.34 -27.12 -9.76
CA GLN A 370 1.57 -26.09 -10.78
C GLN A 370 0.93 -26.44 -12.13
N ASN A 371 0.30 -25.43 -12.73
CA ASN A 371 -0.09 -25.47 -14.13
C ASN A 371 1.16 -25.20 -14.99
N PRO A 372 1.53 -26.08 -15.95
CA PRO A 372 2.71 -25.90 -16.80
C PRO A 372 2.74 -24.62 -17.64
N ASP A 373 1.61 -23.92 -17.77
CA ASP A 373 1.51 -22.61 -18.43
C ASP A 373 1.85 -21.41 -17.50
N GLU A 374 2.13 -21.65 -16.22
CA GLU A 374 2.49 -20.60 -15.26
C GLU A 374 4.00 -20.37 -15.18
N ARG A 375 4.40 -19.09 -15.29
CA ARG A 375 5.80 -18.69 -15.29
C ARG A 375 6.40 -18.81 -13.89
N MET A 376 7.33 -19.75 -13.71
CA MET A 376 8.06 -19.92 -12.45
C MET A 376 9.00 -18.74 -12.15
N ASN A 377 9.15 -18.42 -10.85
CA ASN A 377 10.02 -17.37 -10.36
C ASN A 377 11.50 -17.80 -10.46
N ARG A 378 12.38 -16.85 -10.82
CA ARG A 378 13.83 -17.07 -10.99
C ARG A 378 14.51 -17.55 -9.70
N HIS A 379 14.06 -17.08 -8.54
CA HIS A 379 14.55 -17.58 -7.24
C HIS A 379 14.17 -19.05 -6.99
N THR A 380 13.05 -19.51 -7.54
CA THR A 380 12.62 -20.92 -7.47
C THR A 380 13.49 -21.78 -8.40
N GLN A 381 13.81 -21.26 -9.58
CA GLN A 381 14.78 -21.86 -10.51
C GLN A 381 16.18 -21.96 -9.89
N ASP A 382 16.67 -20.90 -9.24
CA ASP A 382 18.01 -20.86 -8.65
C ASP A 382 18.14 -21.73 -7.38
N LYS A 383 17.02 -22.14 -6.77
CA LYS A 383 16.98 -23.11 -5.66
C LYS A 383 17.02 -24.57 -6.13
N GLN A 384 16.80 -24.83 -7.42
CA GLN A 384 16.97 -26.17 -7.98
C GLN A 384 18.47 -26.46 -8.06
N ILE A 385 18.99 -27.12 -7.02
CA ILE A 385 20.29 -27.76 -7.07
C ILE A 385 20.10 -29.00 -7.93
N GLN A 386 20.43 -28.92 -9.22
CA GLN A 386 20.64 -30.13 -10.02
C GLN A 386 21.78 -30.91 -9.36
N ARG A 387 21.46 -32.11 -8.90
CA ARG A 387 22.45 -33.07 -8.44
C ARG A 387 23.23 -33.56 -9.66
N ASP A 388 24.57 -33.49 -9.61
CA ASP A 388 25.45 -33.96 -10.70
C ASP A 388 25.25 -35.44 -11.07
N ASP A 389 24.51 -36.18 -10.23
CA ASP A 389 24.15 -37.58 -10.35
C ASP A 389 22.76 -37.85 -10.99
N GLU A 390 22.01 -36.80 -11.38
CA GLU A 390 20.74 -36.94 -12.11
C GLU A 390 20.94 -36.73 -13.62
N TYR A 391 21.14 -37.84 -14.35
CA TYR A 391 21.07 -37.87 -15.81
C TYR A 391 19.61 -37.77 -16.26
N TYR A 392 19.07 -36.55 -16.27
CA TYR A 392 17.86 -36.20 -17.01
C TYR A 392 18.22 -35.12 -18.02
N GLU A 393 18.47 -35.51 -19.28
CA GLU A 393 18.71 -34.57 -20.39
C GLU A 393 17.39 -34.02 -20.96
N GLY A 394 16.65 -33.29 -20.12
CA GLY A 394 15.56 -32.37 -20.56
C GLY A 394 14.35 -32.98 -21.27
N ASP A 395 13.40 -32.11 -21.62
CA ASP A 395 12.05 -32.44 -22.13
C ASP A 395 12.01 -33.02 -23.56
N ASN A 396 13.11 -33.59 -24.07
CA ASN A 396 13.18 -34.17 -25.41
C ASN A 396 13.71 -35.61 -25.46
N ASP A 397 13.83 -36.30 -24.32
CA ASP A 397 14.21 -37.72 -24.33
C ASP A 397 13.01 -38.61 -24.69
N ASN A 398 13.14 -39.29 -25.82
CA ASN A 398 12.11 -40.13 -26.42
C ASN A 398 12.69 -41.54 -26.59
N ASP A 399 13.12 -42.15 -25.49
CA ASP A 399 13.66 -43.51 -25.48
C ASP A 399 12.52 -44.53 -25.37
N HIS A 400 11.90 -44.77 -26.52
CA HIS A 400 11.10 -45.96 -26.79
C HIS A 400 11.95 -46.93 -27.63
N ASP A 401 12.66 -47.85 -26.96
CA ASP A 401 13.15 -49.10 -27.55
C ASP A 401 12.89 -50.21 -26.52
N MET A 402 11.83 -51.01 -26.71
CA MET A 402 11.87 -52.33 -27.37
C MET A 402 12.89 -53.28 -26.73
N ASP A 403 12.40 -54.21 -25.91
CA ASP A 403 12.43 -55.65 -26.24
C ASP A 403 11.74 -56.51 -25.17
N ASP A 404 10.73 -57.27 -25.62
CA ASP A 404 10.28 -58.52 -25.00
C ASP A 404 10.32 -59.58 -26.13
N ALA A 405 11.44 -60.31 -26.22
CA ALA A 405 11.56 -61.68 -26.75
C ALA A 405 12.96 -62.27 -26.47
#